data_AF-A0A078M775-F1
#
_entry.id   AF-A0A078M775-F1
#
_cell.length_a   1.000
_cell.length_b   1.000
_cell.length_c   1.000
_cell.angle_alpha   90.00
_cell.angle_beta   90.00
_cell.angle_gamma   90.00
#
_symmetry.space_group_name_H-M   'P 1'
#
loop_
_entity.id
_entity.type
_entity.pdbx_description
1 polymer ?
#
loop_
_entity_poly.entity_id
_entity_poly.type
_entity_poly.pdbx_seq_one_letter_code
_entity_poly.pdbx_strand_id
1 'polypeptide(L)'
;MRMPRLLMLALAWLLSMGSWADTIGVVIPQDTVLTRSFVEALASRMPADRLEVHVLGIPQVPDSASLLVTMGQEALQWRLAQSSQIPTIATYVTLDGLRELHDSVRPSSVQILLASAKPDRQLRLAQLLIPHMNTAGLLFSEQQQWQQRFWQAAAARQGVTLYARGVAHADELPRRLSDVLNQSDVLVGLDDPALYNAENLKTLLLTSYARRRVLIGPSAPFIAAGSLSTTYSTPENMAESVIAAWRQPWKPAAIRYPEQFSVLSNDQVAHSLGLPPPDDGELMRRILAMEQTR
;
A
#
# COMPACT_ATOMS: atom_id res chain seq x y z
N MET A 1 -24.71 45.61 36.68
CA MET A 1 -23.99 45.69 35.37
C MET A 1 -22.81 44.71 35.34
N ARG A 2 -23.01 43.44 34.93
CA ARG A 2 -21.95 42.44 34.70
C ARG A 2 -22.18 41.60 33.42
N MET A 3 -23.07 42.05 32.53
CA MET A 3 -23.46 41.34 31.31
C MET A 3 -22.53 41.51 30.08
N PRO A 4 -21.77 42.61 29.88
CA PRO A 4 -21.02 42.76 28.63
C PRO A 4 -19.75 41.91 28.55
N ARG A 5 -19.17 41.50 29.69
CA ARG A 5 -17.96 40.65 29.73
C ARG A 5 -18.21 39.19 29.37
N LEU A 6 -19.36 38.64 29.77
CA LEU A 6 -19.76 37.27 29.40
C LEU A 6 -20.10 37.16 27.91
N LEU A 7 -20.70 38.21 27.33
CA LEU A 7 -20.99 38.25 25.89
C LEU A 7 -19.71 38.33 25.05
N MET A 8 -18.71 39.09 25.48
CA MET A 8 -17.40 39.17 24.80
C MET A 8 -16.61 37.87 24.87
N LEU A 9 -16.65 37.14 25.99
CA LEU A 9 -15.99 35.83 26.12
C LEU A 9 -16.66 34.77 25.25
N ALA A 10 -18.00 34.78 25.14
CA ALA A 10 -18.73 33.89 24.24
C ALA A 10 -18.45 34.20 22.76
N LEU A 11 -18.35 35.49 22.39
CA LEU A 11 -18.02 35.90 21.03
C LEU A 11 -16.58 35.53 20.63
N ALA A 12 -15.62 35.65 21.57
CA ALA A 12 -14.24 35.22 21.36
C ALA A 12 -14.11 33.70 21.20
N TRP A 13 -14.92 32.90 21.91
CA TRP A 13 -15.00 31.45 21.73
C TRP A 13 -15.63 31.06 20.38
N LEU A 14 -16.63 31.80 19.91
CA LEU A 14 -17.23 31.60 18.59
C LEU A 14 -16.29 32.00 17.44
N LEU A 15 -15.45 33.02 17.62
CA LEU A 15 -14.44 33.44 16.64
C LEU A 15 -13.21 32.51 16.58
N SER A 16 -12.93 31.75 17.64
CA SER A 16 -11.88 30.71 17.61
C SER A 16 -12.29 29.41 16.93
N MET A 17 -13.56 29.26 16.50
CA MET A 17 -14.02 28.14 15.68
C MET A 17 -14.04 28.48 14.18
N GLY A 18 -13.27 29.47 13.74
CA GLY A 18 -12.93 29.57 12.32
C GLY A 18 -12.05 28.38 11.95
N SER A 19 -12.59 27.37 11.28
CA SER A 19 -11.77 26.37 10.59
C SER A 19 -11.07 27.10 9.45
N TRP A 20 -9.78 27.40 9.62
CA TRP A 20 -8.97 27.92 8.53
C TRP A 20 -8.88 26.82 7.48
N ALA A 21 -9.30 27.13 6.26
CA ALA A 21 -9.14 26.23 5.12
C ALA A 21 -7.65 26.01 4.90
N ASP A 22 -7.18 24.78 5.03
CA ASP A 22 -5.80 24.44 4.72
C ASP A 22 -5.61 24.43 3.19
N THR A 23 -4.41 24.79 2.73
CA THR A 23 -4.04 24.59 1.32
C THR A 23 -3.26 23.28 1.21
N ILE A 24 -3.80 22.34 0.44
CA ILE A 24 -3.20 21.03 0.22
C ILE A 24 -2.64 20.99 -1.19
N GLY A 25 -1.31 20.97 -1.29
CA GLY A 25 -0.63 20.76 -2.56
C GLY A 25 -0.62 19.28 -2.91
N VAL A 26 -1.07 18.90 -4.10
CA VAL A 26 -0.99 17.53 -4.62
C VAL A 26 -0.07 17.52 -5.83
N VAL A 27 1.04 16.78 -5.77
CA VAL A 27 2.00 16.66 -6.87
C VAL A 27 1.87 15.29 -7.51
N ILE A 28 1.47 15.28 -8.77
CA ILE A 28 1.25 14.08 -9.58
C ILE A 28 2.31 13.97 -10.69
N PRO A 29 2.77 12.78 -11.06
CA PRO A 29 3.77 12.62 -12.11
C PRO A 29 3.20 12.98 -13.49
N GLN A 30 1.92 12.63 -13.71
CA GLN A 30 1.18 12.83 -14.95
C GLN A 30 -0.32 12.73 -14.67
N ASP A 31 -1.14 13.29 -15.56
CA ASP A 31 -2.61 13.16 -15.49
C ASP A 31 -3.05 11.78 -16.02
N THR A 32 -3.55 10.94 -15.12
CA THR A 32 -4.05 9.58 -15.39
C THR A 32 -5.41 9.38 -14.73
N VAL A 33 -6.06 8.25 -15.01
CA VAL A 33 -7.30 7.87 -14.29
C VAL A 33 -7.02 7.73 -12.79
N LEU A 34 -5.93 7.08 -12.40
CA LEU A 34 -5.57 6.86 -11.00
C LEU A 34 -5.37 8.17 -10.23
N THR A 35 -4.63 9.12 -10.82
CA THR A 35 -4.35 10.42 -10.17
C THR A 35 -5.62 11.26 -10.04
N ARG A 36 -6.50 11.26 -11.05
CA ARG A 36 -7.79 11.96 -10.97
C ARG A 36 -8.71 11.37 -9.92
N SER A 37 -8.88 10.05 -9.92
CA SER A 37 -9.70 9.37 -8.89
C SER A 37 -9.19 9.64 -7.48
N PHE A 38 -7.87 9.65 -7.27
CA PHE A 38 -7.31 9.98 -5.96
C PHE A 38 -7.57 11.43 -5.57
N VAL A 39 -7.33 12.39 -6.47
CA VAL A 39 -7.58 13.82 -6.22
C VAL A 39 -9.06 14.07 -5.92
N GLU A 40 -9.97 13.46 -6.68
CA GLU A 40 -11.42 13.54 -6.46
C GLU A 40 -11.82 12.93 -5.10
N ALA A 41 -11.25 11.77 -4.76
CA ALA A 41 -11.50 11.11 -3.48
C ALA A 41 -10.99 11.93 -2.28
N LEU A 42 -9.86 12.64 -2.44
CA LEU A 42 -9.30 13.55 -1.44
C LEU A 42 -10.16 14.82 -1.31
N ALA A 43 -10.51 15.45 -2.43
CA ALA A 43 -11.34 16.67 -2.48
C ALA A 43 -12.71 16.45 -1.83
N SER A 44 -13.39 15.34 -2.16
CA SER A 44 -14.71 15.01 -1.61
C SER A 44 -14.72 14.80 -0.10
N ARG A 45 -13.58 14.47 0.51
CA ARG A 45 -13.43 14.22 1.95
C ARG A 45 -12.83 15.41 2.71
N MET A 46 -12.32 16.41 1.99
CA MET A 46 -11.74 17.63 2.55
C MET A 46 -12.40 18.87 1.93
N PRO A 47 -13.75 19.04 2.04
CA PRO A 47 -14.48 20.09 1.33
C PRO A 47 -14.20 21.51 1.86
N ALA A 48 -13.64 21.63 3.06
CA ALA A 48 -13.26 22.90 3.65
C ALA A 48 -11.87 23.37 3.18
N ASP A 49 -11.05 22.46 2.63
CA ASP A 49 -9.65 22.72 2.29
C ASP A 49 -9.50 23.00 0.80
N ARG A 50 -8.52 23.84 0.45
CA ARG A 50 -8.23 24.18 -0.95
C ARG A 50 -7.18 23.21 -1.49
N LEU A 51 -7.55 22.42 -2.48
CA LEU A 51 -6.61 21.52 -3.16
C LEU A 51 -5.97 22.21 -4.37
N GLU A 52 -4.65 22.23 -4.41
CA GLU A 52 -3.85 22.72 -5.55
C GLU A 52 -3.11 21.54 -6.19
N VAL A 53 -3.53 21.15 -7.39
CA VAL A 53 -2.95 20.00 -8.10
C VAL A 53 -1.89 20.49 -9.08
N HIS A 54 -0.70 19.91 -8.98
CA HIS A 54 0.45 20.22 -9.81
C HIS A 54 0.96 18.96 -10.49
N VAL A 55 1.17 19.03 -11.80
CA VAL A 55 1.92 18.01 -12.53
C VAL A 55 3.42 18.24 -12.28
N LEU A 56 4.18 17.16 -12.15
CA LEU A 56 5.62 17.18 -11.93
C LEU A 56 6.33 18.05 -12.99
N GLY A 57 7.38 18.75 -12.56
CA GLY A 57 8.03 19.81 -13.35
C GLY A 57 7.85 21.21 -12.78
N ILE A 58 7.12 21.35 -11.66
CA ILE A 58 7.12 22.58 -10.87
C ILE A 58 8.50 22.82 -10.21
N PRO A 59 8.97 24.08 -10.13
CA PRO A 59 10.34 24.38 -9.72
C PRO A 59 10.59 24.15 -8.23
N GLN A 60 9.59 24.40 -7.38
CA GLN A 60 9.68 24.29 -5.93
C GLN A 60 8.34 23.90 -5.32
N VAL A 61 8.37 23.47 -4.06
CA VAL A 61 7.15 23.18 -3.29
C VAL A 61 6.33 24.46 -3.13
N PRO A 62 5.00 24.44 -3.34
CA PRO A 62 4.16 25.62 -3.11
C PRO A 62 4.25 26.10 -1.66
N ASP A 63 4.74 27.33 -1.44
CA ASP A 63 4.94 27.90 -0.09
C ASP A 63 3.65 28.10 0.71
N SER A 64 2.50 28.17 0.02
CA SER A 64 1.17 28.29 0.62
C SER A 64 0.64 26.99 1.22
N ALA A 65 1.23 25.84 0.87
CA ALA A 65 0.69 24.54 1.26
C ALA A 65 1.01 24.22 2.73
N SER A 66 -0.01 23.89 3.52
CA SER A 66 0.16 23.38 4.89
C SER A 66 0.44 21.86 4.90
N LEU A 67 0.02 21.15 3.85
CA LEU A 67 0.33 19.75 3.57
C LEU A 67 0.65 19.58 2.09
N LEU A 68 1.70 18.80 1.81
CA LEU A 68 1.99 18.29 0.48
C LEU A 68 1.64 16.80 0.39
N VAL A 69 0.99 16.38 -0.69
CA VAL A 69 0.77 14.98 -1.03
C VAL A 69 1.46 14.70 -2.36
N THR A 70 2.43 13.79 -2.37
CA THR A 70 3.10 13.37 -3.61
C THR A 70 2.57 12.01 -4.04
N MET A 71 2.40 11.80 -5.34
CA MET A 71 1.97 10.52 -5.90
C MET A 71 3.11 9.85 -6.67
N GLY A 72 3.46 8.63 -6.30
CA GLY A 72 4.47 7.83 -6.99
C GLY A 72 5.92 8.17 -6.63
N GLN A 73 6.82 7.36 -7.14
CA GLN A 73 8.26 7.42 -6.86
C GLN A 73 8.90 8.72 -7.36
N GLU A 74 8.58 9.15 -8.58
CA GLU A 74 9.15 10.36 -9.19
C GLU A 74 8.79 11.63 -8.42
N ALA A 75 7.54 11.78 -7.99
CA ALA A 75 7.10 12.94 -7.21
C ALA A 75 7.74 12.95 -5.81
N LEU A 76 7.95 11.77 -5.20
CA LEU A 76 8.71 11.67 -3.96
C LEU A 76 10.18 12.08 -4.17
N GLN A 77 10.84 11.58 -5.21
CA GLN A 77 12.23 11.95 -5.52
C GLN A 77 12.37 13.46 -5.76
N TRP A 78 11.47 14.05 -6.56
CA TRP A 78 11.40 15.49 -6.75
C TRP A 78 11.30 16.23 -5.40
N ARG A 79 10.42 15.78 -4.49
CA ARG A 79 10.26 16.39 -3.17
C ARG A 79 11.51 16.26 -2.29
N LEU A 80 12.21 15.12 -2.35
CA LEU A 80 13.41 14.86 -1.57
C LEU A 80 14.60 15.72 -2.04
N ALA A 81 14.59 16.18 -3.29
CA ALA A 81 15.57 17.14 -3.81
C ALA A 81 15.35 18.59 -3.31
N GLN A 82 14.25 18.87 -2.60
CA GLN A 82 13.89 20.20 -2.10
C GLN A 82 14.27 20.36 -0.61
N SER A 83 14.70 21.56 -0.21
CA SER A 83 15.02 21.90 1.20
C SER A 83 13.77 22.21 2.06
N SER A 84 12.56 22.08 1.49
CA SER A 84 11.30 22.42 2.16
C SER A 84 11.05 21.58 3.42
N GLN A 85 10.49 22.21 4.45
CA GLN A 85 10.03 21.57 5.69
C GLN A 85 8.52 21.33 5.73
N ILE A 86 7.81 21.65 4.63
CA ILE A 86 6.36 21.42 4.55
C ILE A 86 6.09 19.93 4.77
N PRO A 87 5.19 19.58 5.71
CA PRO A 87 4.77 18.20 5.94
C PRO A 87 4.35 17.55 4.63
N THR A 88 4.92 16.39 4.32
CA THR A 88 4.65 15.68 3.06
C THR A 88 4.27 14.25 3.33
N ILE A 89 3.13 13.82 2.80
CA ILE A 89 2.71 12.42 2.77
C ILE A 89 2.87 11.91 1.33
N ALA A 90 3.89 11.09 1.11
CA ALA A 90 4.13 10.45 -0.16
C ALA A 90 3.30 9.17 -0.28
N THR A 91 2.52 9.07 -1.35
CA THR A 91 1.59 7.97 -1.63
C THR A 91 1.98 7.26 -2.90
N TYR A 92 1.43 6.07 -3.15
CA TYR A 92 1.72 5.27 -4.34
C TYR A 92 3.20 4.93 -4.53
N VAL A 93 3.95 4.90 -3.43
CA VAL A 93 5.33 4.39 -3.37
C VAL A 93 5.25 2.90 -3.07
N THR A 94 5.93 2.08 -3.86
CA THR A 94 6.00 0.63 -3.62
C THR A 94 7.18 0.29 -2.72
N LEU A 95 7.14 -0.88 -2.10
CA LEU A 95 8.13 -1.34 -1.15
C LEU A 95 9.48 -1.54 -1.84
N ASP A 96 9.51 -2.09 -3.05
CA ASP A 96 10.72 -2.19 -3.88
C ASP A 96 11.30 -0.81 -4.23
N GLY A 97 10.45 0.18 -4.50
CA GLY A 97 10.85 1.56 -4.77
C GLY A 97 11.56 2.25 -3.59
N LEU A 98 11.35 1.77 -2.35
CA LEU A 98 12.11 2.28 -1.20
C LEU A 98 13.62 2.02 -1.33
N ARG A 99 14.03 1.01 -2.11
CA ARG A 99 15.44 0.68 -2.28
C ARG A 99 16.23 1.82 -2.91
N GLU A 100 15.61 2.54 -3.84
CA GLU A 100 16.20 3.74 -4.46
C GLU A 100 16.41 4.87 -3.44
N LEU A 101 15.74 4.81 -2.29
CA LEU A 101 15.84 5.80 -1.22
C LEU A 101 16.85 5.39 -0.12
N HIS A 102 17.47 4.21 -0.20
CA HIS A 102 18.26 3.64 0.90
C HIS A 102 19.46 4.49 1.32
N ASP A 103 20.05 5.25 0.39
CA ASP A 103 21.21 6.12 0.68
C ASP A 103 20.81 7.54 1.07
N SER A 104 19.51 7.88 0.99
CA SER A 104 19.01 9.23 1.28
C SER A 104 18.47 9.34 2.70
N VAL A 105 19.00 10.28 3.48
CA VAL A 105 18.39 10.66 4.76
C VAL A 105 17.03 11.28 4.46
N ARG A 106 15.95 10.57 4.82
CA ARG A 106 14.60 11.09 4.65
C ARG A 106 14.36 12.25 5.63
N PRO A 107 13.91 13.43 5.15
CA PRO A 107 13.58 14.54 6.03
C PRO A 107 12.52 14.16 7.06
N SER A 108 12.59 14.73 8.27
CA SER A 108 11.57 14.55 9.31
C SER A 108 10.18 15.00 8.86
N SER A 109 10.12 15.94 7.90
CA SER A 109 8.88 16.43 7.30
C SER A 109 8.25 15.48 6.28
N VAL A 110 8.84 14.32 5.97
CA VAL A 110 8.31 13.38 4.98
C VAL A 110 7.83 12.09 5.66
N GLN A 111 6.62 11.67 5.35
CA GLN A 111 6.09 10.34 5.65
C GLN A 111 5.75 9.62 4.35
N ILE A 112 5.85 8.29 4.33
CA ILE A 112 5.53 7.44 3.17
C ILE A 112 4.37 6.51 3.54
N LEU A 113 3.32 6.53 2.72
CA LEU A 113 2.23 5.57 2.67
C LEU A 113 2.42 4.66 1.46
N LEU A 114 2.73 3.38 1.74
CA LEU A 114 3.04 2.40 0.71
C LEU A 114 1.79 1.99 -0.08
N ALA A 115 1.90 1.85 -1.40
CA ALA A 115 0.86 1.20 -2.21
C ALA A 115 0.94 -0.34 -2.16
N SER A 116 2.08 -0.86 -1.70
CA SER A 116 2.37 -2.28 -1.58
C SER A 116 1.37 -3.02 -0.71
N ALA A 117 1.07 -4.23 -1.14
CA ALA A 117 0.43 -5.24 -0.33
C ALA A 117 1.20 -5.46 1.00
N LYS A 118 0.51 -5.32 2.13
CA LYS A 118 1.13 -5.57 3.44
C LYS A 118 1.32 -7.07 3.67
N PRO A 119 2.54 -7.56 3.98
CA PRO A 119 2.81 -8.99 4.18
C PRO A 119 1.86 -9.67 5.18
N ASP A 120 1.54 -9.02 6.31
CA ASP A 120 0.59 -9.57 7.28
C ASP A 120 -0.79 -9.80 6.67
N ARG A 121 -1.29 -8.85 5.87
CA ARG A 121 -2.61 -8.94 5.26
C ARG A 121 -2.67 -10.02 4.20
N GLN A 122 -1.62 -10.15 3.39
CA GLN A 122 -1.53 -11.17 2.35
C GLN A 122 -1.50 -12.60 2.93
N LEU A 123 -0.74 -12.83 4.01
CA LEU A 123 -0.73 -14.13 4.67
C LEU A 123 -2.07 -14.47 5.33
N ARG A 124 -2.73 -13.49 5.96
CA ARG A 124 -4.08 -13.68 6.53
C ARG A 124 -5.09 -13.99 5.44
N LEU A 125 -5.05 -13.23 4.34
CA LEU A 125 -5.89 -13.46 3.19
C LEU A 125 -5.72 -14.89 2.65
N ALA A 126 -4.47 -15.35 2.53
CA ALA A 126 -4.18 -16.72 2.13
C ALA A 126 -4.78 -17.76 3.10
N GLN A 127 -4.62 -17.58 4.41
CA GLN A 127 -5.18 -18.47 5.43
C GLN A 127 -6.72 -18.50 5.42
N LEU A 128 -7.36 -17.37 5.11
CA LEU A 128 -8.81 -17.25 5.03
C LEU A 128 -9.39 -17.95 3.79
N LEU A 129 -8.65 -17.92 2.68
CA LEU A 129 -9.07 -18.49 1.40
C LEU A 129 -8.73 -19.96 1.25
N ILE A 130 -7.63 -20.41 1.86
CA ILE A 130 -7.07 -21.75 1.65
C ILE A 130 -7.24 -22.58 2.93
N PRO A 131 -8.13 -23.59 2.92
CA PRO A 131 -8.36 -24.44 4.08
C PRO A 131 -7.07 -25.11 4.55
N HIS A 132 -6.85 -25.12 5.87
CA HIS A 132 -5.71 -25.77 6.53
C HIS A 132 -4.33 -25.29 6.05
N MET A 133 -4.22 -24.09 5.49
CA MET A 133 -2.94 -23.52 5.08
C MET A 133 -2.03 -23.25 6.28
N ASN A 134 -0.85 -23.88 6.27
CA ASN A 134 0.18 -23.71 7.30
C ASN A 134 1.54 -23.29 6.72
N THR A 135 1.69 -23.36 5.39
CA THR A 135 2.97 -23.13 4.71
C THR A 135 2.80 -22.16 3.53
N ALA A 136 3.69 -21.18 3.42
CA ALA A 136 3.70 -20.19 2.35
C ALA A 136 5.03 -20.24 1.60
N GLY A 137 4.97 -20.18 0.28
CA GLY A 137 6.11 -20.10 -0.61
C GLY A 137 6.41 -18.66 -1.00
N LEU A 138 7.69 -18.31 -1.08
CA LEU A 138 8.15 -16.97 -1.42
C LEU A 138 9.32 -17.04 -2.40
N LEU A 139 9.24 -16.32 -3.51
CA LEU A 139 10.33 -16.16 -4.46
C LEU A 139 10.78 -14.71 -4.51
N PHE A 140 12.09 -14.48 -4.52
CA PHE A 140 12.66 -13.14 -4.61
C PHE A 140 13.90 -13.15 -5.50
N SER A 141 14.11 -12.06 -6.22
CA SER A 141 15.36 -11.75 -6.90
C SER A 141 16.40 -11.31 -5.87
N GLU A 142 17.68 -11.40 -6.24
CA GLU A 142 18.78 -10.88 -5.41
C GLU A 142 18.52 -9.42 -4.97
N GLN A 143 17.95 -8.63 -5.87
CA GLN A 143 17.65 -7.23 -5.62
C GLN A 143 16.58 -7.00 -4.54
N GLN A 144 15.66 -7.94 -4.35
CA GLN A 144 14.55 -7.83 -3.40
C GLN A 144 14.68 -8.75 -2.18
N GLN A 145 15.82 -9.43 -2.02
CA GLN A 145 16.10 -10.28 -0.86
C GLN A 145 15.88 -9.57 0.48
N TRP A 146 16.15 -8.26 0.55
CA TRP A 146 15.96 -7.45 1.76
C TRP A 146 14.51 -7.41 2.26
N GLN A 147 13.52 -7.67 1.38
CA GLN A 147 12.10 -7.72 1.76
C GLN A 147 11.74 -9.00 2.53
N GLN A 148 12.54 -10.07 2.40
CA GLN A 148 12.30 -11.38 3.02
C GLN A 148 12.05 -11.27 4.53
N ARG A 149 12.77 -10.37 5.22
CA ARG A 149 12.61 -10.16 6.67
C ARG A 149 11.20 -9.73 7.08
N PHE A 150 10.50 -8.94 6.26
CA PHE A 150 9.13 -8.50 6.57
C PHE A 150 8.14 -9.65 6.44
N TRP A 151 8.33 -10.50 5.43
CA TRP A 151 7.53 -11.71 5.22
C TRP A 151 7.79 -12.76 6.30
N GLN A 152 9.05 -12.98 6.69
CA GLN A 152 9.40 -13.87 7.79
C GLN A 152 8.76 -13.42 9.11
N ALA A 153 8.84 -12.13 9.42
CA ALA A 153 8.23 -11.58 10.62
C ALA A 153 6.69 -11.71 10.59
N ALA A 154 6.06 -11.48 9.43
CA ALA A 154 4.63 -11.65 9.26
C ALA A 154 4.19 -13.12 9.43
N ALA A 155 4.94 -14.05 8.84
CA ALA A 155 4.68 -15.49 8.94
C ALA A 155 4.82 -16.01 10.38
N ALA A 156 5.88 -15.59 11.08
CA ALA A 156 6.11 -15.95 12.48
C ALA A 156 4.95 -15.49 13.40
N ARG A 157 4.44 -14.27 13.20
CA ARG A 157 3.28 -13.77 13.97
C ARG A 157 1.97 -14.51 13.71
N GLN A 158 1.91 -15.33 12.67
CA GLN A 158 0.70 -16.02 12.21
C GLN A 158 0.83 -17.54 12.27
N GLY A 159 1.95 -18.06 12.79
CA GLY A 159 2.21 -19.49 12.84
C GLY A 159 2.38 -20.14 11.45
N VAL A 160 2.71 -19.36 10.43
CA VAL A 160 2.93 -19.86 9.06
C VAL A 160 4.41 -20.16 8.86
N THR A 161 4.71 -21.34 8.30
CA THR A 161 6.09 -21.67 7.87
C THR A 161 6.36 -21.10 6.48
N LEU A 162 7.39 -20.26 6.36
CA LEU A 162 7.73 -19.60 5.11
C LEU A 162 8.90 -20.31 4.39
N TYR A 163 8.65 -20.84 3.20
CA TYR A 163 9.64 -21.43 2.32
C TYR A 163 10.09 -20.42 1.26
N ALA A 164 11.17 -19.72 1.55
CA ALA A 164 11.70 -18.68 0.67
C ALA A 164 12.87 -19.20 -0.18
N ARG A 165 12.90 -18.84 -1.47
CA ARG A 165 14.03 -19.12 -2.38
C ARG A 165 14.37 -17.91 -3.25
N GLY A 166 15.66 -17.65 -3.37
CA GLY A 166 16.21 -16.68 -4.31
C GLY A 166 16.20 -17.21 -5.74
N VAL A 167 15.98 -16.31 -6.70
CA VAL A 167 16.07 -16.56 -8.14
C VAL A 167 17.08 -15.56 -8.71
N ALA A 168 18.26 -16.04 -9.10
CA ALA A 168 19.31 -15.19 -9.65
C ALA A 168 19.08 -14.87 -11.14
N HIS A 169 18.54 -15.83 -11.89
CA HIS A 169 18.34 -15.74 -13.33
C HIS A 169 16.97 -16.30 -13.73
N ALA A 170 16.39 -15.75 -14.80
CA ALA A 170 15.02 -16.09 -15.23
C ALA A 170 14.87 -17.56 -15.65
N ASP A 171 15.91 -18.19 -16.18
CA ASP A 171 15.95 -19.61 -16.55
C ASP A 171 15.86 -20.55 -15.34
N GLU A 172 16.27 -20.10 -14.15
CA GLU A 172 16.10 -20.87 -12.91
C GLU A 172 14.67 -20.81 -12.36
N LEU A 173 13.85 -19.86 -12.79
CA LEU A 173 12.53 -19.58 -12.20
C LEU A 173 11.64 -20.83 -12.12
N PRO A 174 11.44 -21.63 -13.19
CA PRO A 174 10.59 -22.82 -13.11
C PRO A 174 11.05 -23.84 -12.07
N ARG A 175 12.37 -24.04 -11.95
CA ARG A 175 12.97 -24.98 -10.99
C ARG A 175 12.81 -24.47 -9.56
N ARG A 176 13.21 -23.21 -9.30
CA ARG A 176 13.11 -22.60 -7.96
C ARG A 176 11.66 -22.51 -7.48
N LEU A 177 10.74 -22.18 -8.39
CA LEU A 177 9.32 -22.18 -8.12
C LEU A 177 8.81 -23.59 -7.77
N SER A 178 9.23 -24.61 -8.52
CA SER A 178 8.89 -26.00 -8.21
C SER A 178 9.37 -26.42 -6.82
N ASP A 179 10.62 -26.08 -6.46
CA ASP A 179 11.20 -26.38 -5.15
C ASP A 179 10.39 -25.76 -4.00
N VAL A 180 9.93 -24.51 -4.19
CA VAL A 180 9.10 -23.79 -3.22
C VAL A 180 7.71 -24.42 -3.11
N LEU A 181 7.04 -24.63 -4.24
CA LEU A 181 5.67 -25.13 -4.29
C LEU A 181 5.51 -26.55 -3.74
N ASN A 182 6.56 -27.36 -3.81
CA ASN A 182 6.58 -28.70 -3.21
C ASN A 182 6.52 -28.68 -1.67
N GLN A 183 6.89 -27.55 -1.05
CA GLN A 183 6.93 -27.38 0.40
C GLN A 183 5.84 -26.42 0.92
N SER A 184 5.11 -25.75 0.03
CA SER A 184 4.15 -24.70 0.40
C SER A 184 2.74 -24.99 -0.07
N ASP A 185 1.75 -24.53 0.70
CA ASP A 185 0.33 -24.61 0.36
C ASP A 185 -0.11 -23.51 -0.61
N VAL A 186 0.67 -22.43 -0.69
CA VAL A 186 0.38 -21.25 -1.49
C VAL A 186 1.67 -20.56 -1.91
N LEU A 187 1.68 -19.94 -3.08
CA LEU A 187 2.73 -18.98 -3.46
C LEU A 187 2.24 -17.57 -3.12
N VAL A 188 3.06 -16.76 -2.46
CA VAL A 188 2.75 -15.36 -2.21
C VAL A 188 3.69 -14.46 -3.01
N GLY A 189 3.10 -13.47 -3.67
CA GLY A 189 3.80 -12.50 -4.49
C GLY A 189 4.44 -11.38 -3.68
N LEU A 190 5.68 -11.04 -4.04
CA LEU A 190 6.41 -9.87 -3.56
C LEU A 190 6.27 -8.72 -4.55
N ASP A 191 6.49 -7.49 -4.07
CA ASP A 191 6.85 -6.38 -4.95
C ASP A 191 8.28 -6.63 -5.45
N ASP A 192 8.38 -7.38 -6.55
CA ASP A 192 9.64 -7.69 -7.18
C ASP A 192 9.44 -7.69 -8.70
N PRO A 193 9.70 -6.55 -9.37
CA PRO A 193 9.45 -6.41 -10.80
C PRO A 193 10.34 -7.31 -11.66
N ALA A 194 11.43 -7.89 -11.11
CA ALA A 194 12.24 -8.86 -11.84
C ALA A 194 11.58 -10.24 -11.93
N LEU A 195 10.72 -10.60 -10.97
CA LEU A 195 10.04 -11.90 -10.93
C LEU A 195 8.55 -11.82 -11.24
N TYR A 196 7.86 -10.82 -10.70
CA TYR A 196 6.43 -10.62 -10.86
C TYR A 196 6.18 -9.55 -11.92
N ASN A 197 6.26 -9.96 -13.18
CA ASN A 197 6.02 -9.13 -14.36
C ASN A 197 5.30 -9.93 -15.45
N ALA A 198 4.87 -9.26 -16.51
CA ALA A 198 4.10 -9.88 -17.59
C ALA A 198 4.84 -11.06 -18.28
N GLU A 199 6.17 -11.00 -18.38
CA GLU A 199 6.99 -12.04 -19.02
C GLU A 199 6.98 -13.34 -18.21
N ASN A 200 7.15 -13.23 -16.89
CA ASN A 200 7.26 -14.37 -15.98
C ASN A 200 5.91 -14.89 -15.46
N LEU A 201 4.85 -14.08 -15.55
CA LEU A 201 3.55 -14.38 -14.94
C LEU A 201 2.94 -15.69 -15.44
N LYS A 202 3.04 -15.98 -16.75
CA LYS A 202 2.55 -17.24 -17.31
C LYS A 202 3.23 -18.45 -16.67
N THR A 203 4.55 -18.39 -16.50
CA THR A 203 5.35 -19.44 -15.86
C THR A 203 4.95 -19.60 -14.39
N LEU A 204 4.82 -18.49 -13.65
CA LEU A 204 4.40 -18.48 -12.25
C LEU A 204 3.05 -19.19 -12.07
N LEU A 205 2.05 -18.81 -12.87
CA LEU A 205 0.68 -19.33 -12.75
C LEU A 205 0.56 -20.78 -13.20
N LEU A 206 1.07 -21.13 -14.39
CA LEU A 206 0.95 -22.50 -14.90
C LEU A 206 1.68 -23.52 -14.02
N THR A 207 2.86 -23.17 -13.51
CA THR A 207 3.64 -24.04 -12.61
C THR A 207 2.95 -24.20 -11.26
N SER A 208 2.31 -23.14 -10.76
CA SER A 208 1.52 -23.16 -9.51
C SER A 208 0.28 -24.04 -9.66
N TYR A 209 -0.50 -23.85 -10.72
CA TYR A 209 -1.73 -24.62 -10.95
C TYR A 209 -1.48 -26.08 -11.31
N ALA A 210 -0.40 -26.40 -12.01
CA ALA A 210 0.03 -27.78 -12.22
C ALA A 210 0.25 -28.54 -10.90
N ARG A 211 0.53 -27.83 -9.80
CA ARG A 211 0.71 -28.36 -8.45
C ARG A 211 -0.50 -28.10 -7.53
N ARG A 212 -1.62 -27.64 -8.09
CA ARG A 212 -2.82 -27.25 -7.33
C ARG A 212 -2.53 -26.19 -6.25
N ARG A 213 -1.60 -25.29 -6.51
CA ARG A 213 -1.26 -24.16 -5.65
C ARG A 213 -1.71 -22.87 -6.33
N VAL A 214 -2.18 -21.91 -5.53
CA VAL A 214 -2.56 -20.58 -5.99
C VAL A 214 -1.45 -19.57 -5.81
N LEU A 215 -1.51 -18.49 -6.59
CA LEU A 215 -0.75 -17.28 -6.34
C LEU A 215 -1.64 -16.26 -5.62
N ILE A 216 -1.21 -15.82 -4.44
CA ILE A 216 -1.68 -14.59 -3.81
C ILE A 216 -0.85 -13.46 -4.40
N GLY A 217 -1.47 -12.67 -5.27
CA GLY A 217 -0.76 -11.73 -6.15
C GLY A 217 -0.18 -10.54 -5.39
N PRO A 218 0.92 -9.93 -5.88
CA PRO A 218 1.52 -8.78 -5.21
C PRO A 218 0.64 -7.51 -5.29
N SER A 219 -0.22 -7.41 -6.32
CA SER A 219 -1.07 -6.23 -6.53
C SER A 219 -2.32 -6.55 -7.37
N ALA A 220 -3.29 -5.62 -7.38
CA ALA A 220 -4.58 -5.79 -8.07
C ALA A 220 -4.48 -6.20 -9.57
N PRO A 221 -3.54 -5.67 -10.38
CA PRO A 221 -3.37 -6.10 -11.77
C PRO A 221 -3.15 -7.61 -11.96
N PHE A 222 -2.62 -8.31 -10.95
CA PHE A 222 -2.35 -9.74 -11.02
C PHE A 222 -3.61 -10.60 -10.90
N ILE A 223 -4.73 -10.05 -10.41
CA ILE A 223 -5.98 -10.80 -10.22
C ILE A 223 -6.64 -11.09 -11.57
N ALA A 224 -6.75 -10.06 -12.41
CA ALA A 224 -7.24 -10.20 -13.78
C ALA A 224 -6.38 -11.15 -14.62
N ALA A 225 -5.07 -11.19 -14.33
CA ALA A 225 -4.13 -12.09 -15.00
C ALA A 225 -4.14 -13.52 -14.45
N GLY A 226 -4.98 -13.82 -13.45
CA GLY A 226 -5.21 -15.17 -12.96
C GLY A 226 -4.53 -15.51 -11.64
N SER A 227 -4.16 -14.55 -10.79
CA SER A 227 -3.89 -14.81 -9.37
C SER A 227 -5.19 -14.95 -8.59
N LEU A 228 -5.18 -15.65 -7.45
CA LEU A 228 -6.38 -15.91 -6.65
C LEU A 228 -6.92 -14.64 -5.99
N SER A 229 -6.08 -13.92 -5.26
CA SER A 229 -6.52 -12.76 -4.49
C SER A 229 -5.34 -11.89 -4.07
N THR A 230 -5.63 -10.65 -3.66
CA THR A 230 -4.66 -9.70 -3.12
C THR A 230 -5.38 -8.64 -2.27
N THR A 231 -4.67 -8.08 -1.29
CA THR A 231 -5.07 -6.82 -0.66
C THR A 231 -4.43 -5.63 -1.37
N TYR A 232 -5.20 -4.56 -1.58
CA TYR A 232 -4.74 -3.33 -2.21
C TYR A 232 -5.45 -2.10 -1.64
N SER A 233 -4.99 -0.90 -1.97
CA SER A 233 -5.69 0.34 -1.60
C SER A 233 -6.31 0.96 -2.84
N THR A 234 -7.63 1.15 -2.85
CA THR A 234 -8.30 1.98 -3.86
C THR A 234 -7.89 3.45 -3.70
N PRO A 235 -8.16 4.32 -4.69
CA PRO A 235 -7.97 5.76 -4.53
C PRO A 235 -8.66 6.32 -3.29
N GLU A 236 -9.86 5.84 -2.97
CA GLU A 236 -10.62 6.22 -1.79
C GLU A 236 -9.91 5.79 -0.50
N ASN A 237 -9.47 4.53 -0.42
CA ASN A 237 -8.74 4.01 0.74
C ASN A 237 -7.43 4.79 0.97
N MET A 238 -6.72 5.11 -0.11
CA MET A 238 -5.48 5.87 -0.03
C MET A 238 -5.74 7.30 0.45
N ALA A 239 -6.76 7.98 -0.09
CA ALA A 239 -7.16 9.32 0.35
C ALA A 239 -7.56 9.34 1.82
N GLU A 240 -8.36 8.36 2.27
CA GLU A 240 -8.71 8.22 3.69
C GLU A 240 -7.50 7.98 4.58
N SER A 241 -6.54 7.19 4.12
CA SER A 241 -5.30 6.93 4.85
C SER A 241 -4.39 8.16 4.93
N VAL A 242 -4.36 8.99 3.89
CA VAL A 242 -3.66 10.31 3.92
C VAL A 242 -4.30 11.22 4.96
N ILE A 243 -5.63 11.34 4.95
CA ILE A 243 -6.37 12.17 5.90
C ILE A 243 -6.15 11.67 7.34
N ALA A 244 -6.23 10.36 7.56
CA ALA A 244 -5.98 9.77 8.86
C ALA A 244 -4.55 10.05 9.35
N ALA A 245 -3.55 9.89 8.47
CA ALA A 245 -2.15 10.18 8.79
C ALA A 245 -1.91 11.67 9.09
N TRP A 246 -2.61 12.57 8.40
CA TRP A 246 -2.50 14.02 8.63
C TRP A 246 -3.14 14.45 9.95
N ARG A 247 -4.27 13.84 10.33
CA ARG A 247 -4.98 14.15 11.58
C ARG A 247 -4.31 13.58 12.83
N GLN A 248 -3.42 12.61 12.69
CA GLN A 248 -2.62 12.07 13.79
C GLN A 248 -1.40 12.96 14.08
N PRO A 249 -0.83 12.92 15.30
CA PRO A 249 0.44 13.57 15.58
C PRO A 249 1.51 13.14 14.56
N TRP A 250 2.23 14.12 14.00
CA TRP A 250 3.21 13.89 12.95
C TRP A 250 4.29 12.91 13.42
N LYS A 251 4.59 11.90 12.61
CA LYS A 251 5.60 10.88 12.93
C LYS A 251 6.78 11.03 11.97
N PRO A 252 7.91 11.61 12.42
CA PRO A 252 9.03 11.94 11.55
C PRO A 252 9.55 10.76 10.73
N ALA A 253 9.80 10.97 9.43
CA ALA A 253 10.39 9.99 8.52
C ALA A 253 9.68 8.62 8.47
N ALA A 254 8.40 8.56 8.87
CA ALA A 254 7.70 7.30 9.03
C ALA A 254 7.37 6.65 7.67
N ILE A 255 7.46 5.32 7.64
CA ILE A 255 6.98 4.49 6.53
C ILE A 255 5.87 3.60 7.07
N ARG A 256 4.69 3.65 6.44
CA ARG A 256 3.49 2.95 6.89
C ARG A 256 2.77 2.33 5.71
N TYR A 257 1.97 1.30 6.01
CA TYR A 257 0.95 0.83 5.10
C TYR A 257 -0.36 1.61 5.36
N PRO A 258 -1.20 1.83 4.34
CA PRO A 258 -2.52 2.41 4.46
C PRO A 258 -3.36 1.68 5.51
N GLU A 259 -4.04 2.43 6.36
CA GLU A 259 -4.97 1.87 7.35
C GLU A 259 -6.17 1.26 6.63
N GLN A 260 -6.69 1.96 5.63
CA GLN A 260 -7.78 1.48 4.77
C GLN A 260 -7.22 0.66 3.61
N PHE A 261 -7.90 -0.45 3.29
CA PHE A 261 -7.55 -1.34 2.19
C PHE A 261 -8.79 -2.11 1.75
N SER A 262 -8.73 -2.70 0.57
CA SER A 262 -9.73 -3.59 0.01
C SER A 262 -9.09 -4.93 -0.35
N VAL A 263 -9.93 -5.94 -0.52
CA VAL A 263 -9.55 -7.24 -1.10
C VAL A 263 -10.07 -7.27 -2.52
N LEU A 264 -9.31 -7.89 -3.42
CA LEU A 264 -9.76 -8.22 -4.77
C LEU A 264 -9.46 -9.69 -5.04
N SER A 265 -10.49 -10.48 -5.33
CA SER A 265 -10.36 -11.90 -5.62
C SER A 265 -10.79 -12.28 -7.05
N ASN A 266 -10.34 -13.46 -7.49
CA ASN A 266 -10.72 -14.06 -8.76
C ASN A 266 -11.61 -15.29 -8.50
N ASP A 267 -12.91 -15.11 -8.65
CA ASP A 267 -13.93 -16.16 -8.45
C ASP A 267 -13.70 -17.38 -9.35
N GLN A 268 -13.25 -17.15 -10.59
CA GLN A 268 -12.99 -18.23 -11.54
C GLN A 268 -11.82 -19.11 -11.10
N VAL A 269 -10.75 -18.49 -10.59
CA VAL A 269 -9.61 -19.22 -10.03
C VAL A 269 -10.04 -20.01 -8.79
N ALA A 270 -10.77 -19.38 -7.86
CA ALA A 270 -11.31 -20.05 -6.67
C ALA A 270 -12.14 -21.28 -7.06
N HIS A 271 -13.08 -21.11 -7.98
CA HIS A 271 -13.95 -22.18 -8.47
C HIS A 271 -13.15 -23.34 -9.12
N SER A 272 -12.19 -23.02 -9.98
CA SER A 272 -11.36 -24.03 -10.68
C SER A 272 -10.54 -24.92 -9.74
N LEU A 273 -10.28 -24.44 -8.52
CA LEU A 273 -9.52 -25.16 -7.50
C LEU A 273 -10.39 -25.71 -6.37
N GLY A 274 -11.72 -25.62 -6.52
CA GLY A 274 -12.68 -26.12 -5.53
C GLY A 274 -12.67 -25.34 -4.22
N LEU A 275 -12.21 -24.08 -4.24
CA LEU A 275 -12.29 -23.18 -3.09
C LEU A 275 -13.70 -22.56 -3.02
N PRO A 276 -14.19 -22.22 -1.80
CA PRO A 276 -15.42 -21.45 -1.66
C PRO A 276 -15.34 -20.11 -2.42
N PRO A 277 -16.44 -19.61 -2.99
CA PRO A 277 -16.48 -18.29 -3.59
C PRO A 277 -16.03 -17.22 -2.57
N PRO A 278 -15.06 -16.37 -2.91
CA PRO A 278 -14.58 -15.34 -2.00
C PRO A 278 -15.61 -14.23 -1.84
N ASP A 279 -15.79 -13.75 -0.60
CA ASP A 279 -16.50 -12.51 -0.31
C ASP A 279 -15.46 -11.47 0.10
N ASP A 280 -15.06 -10.62 -0.83
CA ASP A 280 -14.01 -9.62 -0.63
C ASP A 280 -14.31 -8.66 0.54
N GLY A 281 -15.59 -8.32 0.75
CA GLY A 281 -16.02 -7.46 1.84
C GLY A 281 -15.92 -8.14 3.21
N GLU A 282 -16.30 -9.41 3.31
CA GLU A 282 -16.11 -10.21 4.52
C GLU A 282 -14.63 -10.50 4.79
N LEU A 283 -13.85 -10.86 3.78
CA LEU A 283 -12.40 -11.09 3.89
C LEU A 283 -11.69 -9.85 4.43
N MET A 284 -11.99 -8.68 3.87
CA MET A 284 -11.47 -7.39 4.34
C MET A 284 -11.81 -7.15 5.82
N ARG A 285 -13.08 -7.30 6.21
CA ARG A 285 -13.54 -7.09 7.60
C ARG A 285 -12.84 -8.03 8.58
N ARG A 286 -12.70 -9.31 8.23
CA ARG A 286 -11.99 -10.30 9.08
C ARG A 286 -10.52 -9.95 9.25
N ILE A 287 -9.83 -9.57 8.17
CA ILE A 287 -8.42 -9.16 8.24
C ILE A 287 -8.26 -7.93 9.13
N LEU A 288 -9.14 -6.93 8.97
CA LEU A 288 -9.12 -5.70 9.76
C LEU A 288 -9.34 -5.98 11.26
N ALA A 289 -10.33 -6.80 11.60
CA ALA A 289 -10.58 -7.21 12.99
C ALA A 289 -9.35 -7.86 13.62
N MET A 290 -8.64 -8.72 12.88
CA MET A 290 -7.40 -9.36 13.34
C MET A 290 -6.23 -8.37 13.49
N GLU A 291 -6.24 -7.21 12.81
CA GLU A 291 -5.21 -6.16 13.01
C GLU A 291 -5.42 -5.39 14.32
N GLN A 292 -6.65 -5.30 14.80
CA GLN A 292 -7.01 -4.56 16.01
C GLN A 292 -6.82 -5.37 17.30
N THR A 293 -6.88 -6.70 17.24
CA THR A 293 -6.68 -7.59 18.40
C THR A 293 -5.19 -7.85 18.75
N ARG A 294 -4.29 -6.94 18.36
CA ARG A 294 -2.83 -7.06 18.60
C ARG A 294 -2.30 -6.03 19.58
#